data_AF-A0A661BWY7-F1
#
_entry.id   AF-A0A661BWY7-F1
#
_cell.length_a   1.000
_cell.length_b   1.000
_cell.length_c   1.000
_cell.angle_alpha   90.00
_cell.angle_beta   90.00
_cell.angle_gamma   90.00
#
_symmetry.space_group_name_H-M   'P 1'
#
loop_
_entity.id
_entity.type
_entity.pdbx_description
1 polymer ?
#
loop_
_entity_poly.entity_id
_entity_poly.type
_entity_poly.pdbx_seq_one_letter_code
_entity_poly.pdbx_strand_id
1 'polypeptide(L)'
;MMVSFGALYAQTDTIRSLVISEVRYDRADMAYVEFTNMGDAAINLGEFEFLTHSPYTTFPDGAFWPTEPHRMDGRWLMLPDGTLEPGESYVIAAFHDWVEEQYAMDVAEWGYSEDYGSHTTKPNIKPVTDLQWHRTESPNNDPTDSISVYNALMDTWGGGRDVYYLRHHPPGADSCVVDQVGGVFTDADGSNPNNGYHDVAGFSQATGYAVLVRRFDVKQGNLTFVRGNDLSESEWIPIPFLRESNDTYETWRDVFWTVGSHGNTNLDEATLTSSSVDIDWANHILTVPFGVRNDDSLIYAFDRTPGLAWHYHYNDGENSSMDSAYVSVRTGDSITIYAVGDDLDVIKWHIEAAPPTA
;
A
#
# COMPACT_ATOMS: atom_id res chain seq x y z
N MET A 1 19.92 -47.01 30.86
CA MET A 1 19.53 -46.41 29.57
C MET A 1 18.74 -45.15 29.92
N MET A 2 19.38 -43.98 29.89
CA MET A 2 18.71 -42.69 30.07
C MET A 2 18.02 -42.34 28.76
N VAL A 3 16.69 -42.26 28.77
CA VAL A 3 15.91 -41.68 27.68
C VAL A 3 15.87 -40.18 27.97
N SER A 4 16.62 -39.41 27.19
CA SER A 4 16.53 -37.95 27.15
C SER A 4 15.25 -37.57 26.40
N PHE A 5 14.24 -37.08 27.10
CA PHE A 5 13.15 -36.32 26.49
C PHE A 5 13.61 -34.87 26.42
N GLY A 6 14.35 -34.53 25.36
CA GLY A 6 14.56 -33.13 25.00
C GLY A 6 13.28 -32.61 24.35
N ALA A 7 12.48 -31.87 25.11
CA ALA A 7 11.50 -30.97 24.49
C ALA A 7 12.31 -29.92 23.71
N LEU A 8 12.24 -29.96 22.38
CA LEU A 8 12.75 -28.89 21.52
C LEU A 8 11.94 -27.62 21.80
N TYR A 9 12.46 -26.77 22.68
CA TYR A 9 12.09 -25.36 22.74
C TYR A 9 12.94 -24.63 21.69
N ALA A 10 12.50 -24.60 20.43
CA ALA A 10 13.21 -23.90 19.34
C ALA A 10 12.42 -22.71 18.78
N GLN A 11 11.40 -22.22 19.51
CA GLN A 11 10.51 -21.14 19.02
C GLN A 11 10.44 -19.91 19.93
N THR A 12 11.35 -19.75 20.90
CA THR A 12 11.27 -18.66 21.88
C THR A 12 11.77 -17.30 21.37
N ASP A 13 12.55 -17.25 20.28
CA ASP A 13 13.17 -16.01 19.79
C ASP A 13 12.58 -15.51 18.46
N THR A 14 11.41 -16.01 18.05
CA THR A 14 10.75 -15.51 16.83
C THR A 14 10.19 -14.10 17.07
N ILE A 15 10.71 -13.13 16.34
CA ILE A 15 10.21 -11.75 16.37
C ILE A 15 9.00 -11.66 15.44
N ARG A 16 7.81 -11.48 16.02
CA ARG A 16 6.56 -11.27 15.27
C ARG A 16 6.06 -9.84 15.30
N SER A 17 6.78 -8.95 15.97
CA SER A 17 6.39 -7.55 16.09
C SER A 17 6.76 -6.70 14.88
N LEU A 18 7.61 -7.20 13.95
CA LEU A 18 7.71 -6.62 12.61
C LEU A 18 6.54 -7.15 11.80
N VAL A 19 5.61 -6.27 11.42
CA VAL A 19 4.39 -6.63 10.70
C VAL A 19 4.35 -5.93 9.36
N ILE A 20 3.75 -6.57 8.36
CA ILE A 20 3.27 -5.93 7.15
C ILE A 20 2.10 -5.04 7.54
N SER A 21 2.30 -3.74 7.53
CA SER A 21 1.35 -2.73 8.02
C SER A 21 0.54 -2.08 6.91
N GLU A 22 1.07 -2.01 5.70
CA GLU A 22 0.32 -1.50 4.54
C GLU A 22 0.82 -2.17 3.27
N VAL A 23 -0.10 -2.49 2.35
CA VAL A 23 0.24 -3.01 1.04
C VAL A 23 -0.64 -2.47 -0.07
N ARG A 24 0.02 -2.25 -1.22
CA ARG A 24 -0.61 -2.15 -2.53
C ARG A 24 0.12 -3.10 -3.47
N TYR A 25 -0.63 -3.99 -4.11
CA TYR A 25 -0.04 -5.03 -4.94
C TYR A 25 -0.98 -5.45 -6.09
N ASP A 26 -1.90 -4.57 -6.48
CA ASP A 26 -2.79 -4.76 -7.62
C ASP A 26 -2.01 -4.73 -8.95
N ARG A 27 -1.03 -3.82 -9.06
CA ARG A 27 -0.18 -3.69 -10.24
C ARG A 27 1.28 -3.48 -9.85
N ALA A 28 2.15 -4.09 -10.62
CA ALA A 28 3.59 -4.10 -10.34
C ALA A 28 4.26 -2.73 -10.48
N ASP A 29 3.69 -1.80 -11.25
CA ASP A 29 4.17 -0.42 -11.41
C ASP A 29 3.77 0.52 -10.27
N MET A 30 2.80 0.13 -9.44
CA MET A 30 2.32 0.91 -8.30
C MET A 30 2.48 0.15 -6.98
N ALA A 31 3.13 -1.01 -7.02
CA ALA A 31 3.22 -1.89 -5.87
C ALA A 31 4.13 -1.29 -4.80
N TYR A 32 3.70 -1.36 -3.55
CA TYR A 32 4.52 -1.09 -2.39
C TYR A 32 4.09 -1.96 -1.21
N VAL A 33 5.01 -2.10 -0.26
CA VAL A 33 4.78 -2.73 1.04
C VAL A 33 5.44 -1.90 2.11
N GLU A 34 4.73 -1.73 3.22
CA GLU A 34 5.24 -1.16 4.44
C GLU A 34 5.37 -2.24 5.51
N PHE A 35 6.49 -2.21 6.22
CA PHE A 35 6.67 -2.95 7.48
C PHE A 35 6.75 -1.98 8.65
N THR A 36 6.10 -2.30 9.77
CA THR A 36 6.20 -1.50 11.00
C THR A 36 6.68 -2.35 12.15
N ASN A 37 7.59 -1.81 12.96
CA ASN A 37 7.93 -2.39 14.25
C ASN A 37 6.85 -2.04 15.28
N MET A 38 5.91 -2.96 15.50
CA MET A 38 4.82 -2.83 16.47
C MET A 38 5.19 -3.27 17.88
N GLY A 39 6.47 -3.60 18.10
CA GLY A 39 7.01 -4.06 19.37
C GLY A 39 7.43 -2.92 20.29
N ASP A 40 8.07 -3.28 21.39
CA ASP A 40 8.64 -2.37 22.38
C ASP A 40 10.18 -2.36 22.36
N ALA A 41 10.79 -3.11 21.44
CA ALA A 41 12.22 -3.22 21.26
C ALA A 41 12.62 -2.97 19.81
N ALA A 42 13.82 -2.44 19.61
CA ALA A 42 14.41 -2.25 18.29
C ALA A 42 14.61 -3.59 17.56
N ILE A 43 14.38 -3.61 16.25
CA ILE A 43 14.49 -4.80 15.40
C ILE A 43 15.62 -4.59 14.40
N ASN A 44 16.47 -5.60 14.20
CA ASN A 44 17.40 -5.60 13.07
C ASN A 44 16.70 -6.15 11.82
N LEU A 45 16.50 -5.30 10.81
CA LEU A 45 15.90 -5.66 9.54
C LEU A 45 16.70 -6.74 8.81
N GLY A 46 18.03 -6.77 8.96
CA GLY A 46 18.89 -7.79 8.34
C GLY A 46 18.59 -9.24 8.75
N GLU A 47 17.79 -9.44 9.80
CA GLU A 47 17.29 -10.76 10.20
C GLU A 47 16.05 -11.20 9.43
N PHE A 48 15.50 -10.39 8.53
CA PHE A 48 14.24 -10.67 7.87
C PHE A 48 14.39 -10.82 6.36
N GLU A 49 13.65 -11.76 5.82
CA GLU A 49 13.47 -12.00 4.40
C GLU A 49 12.06 -11.55 4.00
N PHE A 50 11.97 -10.71 2.98
CA PHE A 50 10.73 -10.39 2.28
C PHE A 50 10.66 -11.20 0.99
N LEU A 51 9.52 -11.85 0.75
CA LEU A 51 9.33 -12.68 -0.44
C LEU A 51 7.90 -12.59 -0.96
N THR A 52 7.74 -12.87 -2.25
CA THR A 52 6.43 -12.86 -2.91
C THR A 52 6.16 -14.17 -3.62
N HIS A 53 4.92 -14.66 -3.51
CA HIS A 53 4.43 -15.81 -4.28
C HIS A 53 3.31 -15.41 -5.21
N SER A 54 3.37 -15.93 -6.43
CA SER A 54 2.29 -15.78 -7.39
C SER A 54 1.20 -16.82 -7.10
N PRO A 55 -0.04 -16.63 -7.58
CA PRO A 55 -1.07 -17.67 -7.49
C PRO A 55 -0.70 -18.96 -8.26
N TYR A 56 0.30 -18.92 -9.14
CA TYR A 56 0.80 -20.07 -9.89
C TYR A 56 1.96 -20.80 -9.19
N THR A 57 2.36 -20.33 -8.01
CA THR A 57 3.42 -20.95 -7.23
C THR A 57 2.93 -22.29 -6.68
N THR A 58 3.41 -23.38 -7.26
CA THR A 58 3.18 -24.74 -6.75
C THR A 58 4.23 -25.08 -5.69
N PHE A 59 3.81 -25.69 -4.59
CA PHE A 59 4.74 -26.22 -3.60
C PHE A 59 5.23 -27.61 -4.00
N PRO A 60 6.52 -27.95 -3.75
CA PRO A 60 7.00 -29.32 -3.91
C PRO A 60 6.14 -30.31 -3.09
N ASP A 61 5.98 -31.53 -3.59
CA ASP A 61 5.26 -32.59 -2.85
C ASP A 61 5.82 -32.76 -1.44
N GLY A 62 4.97 -32.54 -0.43
CA GLY A 62 5.33 -32.65 0.99
C GLY A 62 5.88 -31.38 1.63
N ALA A 63 6.08 -30.29 0.89
CA ALA A 63 6.33 -28.98 1.48
C ALA A 63 5.04 -28.44 2.13
N PHE A 64 5.16 -27.96 3.37
CA PHE A 64 4.02 -27.42 4.11
C PHE A 64 4.03 -25.90 4.09
N TRP A 65 2.97 -25.30 3.56
CA TRP A 65 2.62 -23.92 3.87
C TRP A 65 2.19 -23.82 5.35
N PRO A 66 2.56 -22.77 6.11
CA PRO A 66 3.49 -21.66 5.83
C PRO A 66 4.95 -21.94 6.19
N THR A 67 5.30 -23.16 6.61
CA THR A 67 6.59 -23.45 7.25
C THR A 67 7.77 -23.51 6.29
N GLU A 68 7.53 -23.80 4.99
CA GLU A 68 8.60 -23.89 3.98
C GLU A 68 8.23 -23.13 2.70
N PRO A 69 8.16 -21.79 2.70
CA PRO A 69 7.89 -21.04 1.47
C PRO A 69 9.01 -21.31 0.47
N HIS A 70 8.63 -21.82 -0.69
CA HIS A 70 9.56 -22.05 -1.79
C HIS A 70 10.18 -20.71 -2.24
N ARG A 71 11.51 -20.62 -2.23
CA ARG A 71 12.21 -19.46 -2.81
C ARG A 71 12.16 -19.62 -4.34
N MET A 72 11.29 -18.85 -4.98
CA MET A 72 11.31 -18.75 -6.44
C MET A 72 12.42 -17.80 -6.86
N ASP A 73 13.11 -18.13 -7.94
CA ASP A 73 14.16 -17.27 -8.50
C ASP A 73 13.60 -15.87 -8.77
N GLY A 74 14.25 -14.85 -8.18
CA GLY A 74 13.89 -13.46 -8.41
C GLY A 74 12.73 -12.90 -7.57
N ARG A 75 12.15 -13.64 -6.61
CA ARG A 75 10.98 -13.17 -5.82
C ARG A 75 11.20 -13.11 -4.32
N TRP A 76 12.43 -12.80 -3.90
CA TRP A 76 12.78 -12.67 -2.48
C TRP A 76 13.99 -11.74 -2.31
N LEU A 77 14.12 -11.14 -1.14
CA LEU A 77 15.32 -10.45 -0.68
C LEU A 77 15.47 -10.57 0.83
N MET A 78 16.71 -10.62 1.31
CA MET A 78 17.00 -10.26 2.70
C MET A 78 16.90 -8.75 2.81
N LEU A 79 16.13 -8.24 3.78
CA LEU A 79 16.10 -6.81 4.07
C LEU A 79 17.52 -6.34 4.44
N PRO A 80 17.88 -5.08 4.17
CA PRO A 80 19.21 -4.58 4.50
C PRO A 80 19.47 -4.56 6.01
N ASP A 81 20.74 -4.68 6.41
CA ASP A 81 21.14 -4.44 7.79
C ASP A 81 20.75 -3.01 8.21
N GLY A 82 19.96 -2.91 9.27
CA GLY A 82 19.41 -1.65 9.74
C GLY A 82 18.56 -1.87 10.98
N THR A 83 18.59 -0.92 11.90
CA THR A 83 17.75 -0.94 13.10
C THR A 83 16.45 -0.19 12.80
N LEU A 84 15.31 -0.83 13.07
CA LEU A 84 14.00 -0.21 13.05
C LEU A 84 13.50 -0.08 14.51
N GLU A 85 13.36 1.15 15.00
CA GLU A 85 12.93 1.42 16.38
C GLU A 85 11.42 1.18 16.56
N PRO A 86 10.93 1.02 17.80
CA PRO A 86 9.50 0.88 18.07
C PRO A 86 8.66 2.00 17.44
N GLY A 87 7.65 1.61 16.66
CA GLY A 87 6.74 2.50 15.93
C GLY A 87 7.27 3.05 14.61
N GLU A 88 8.52 2.76 14.23
CA GLU A 88 9.03 3.14 12.91
C GLU A 88 8.53 2.19 11.81
N SER A 89 8.38 2.75 10.61
CA SER A 89 8.00 2.03 9.40
C SER A 89 9.17 1.96 8.41
N TYR A 90 9.18 0.93 7.58
CA TYR A 90 10.12 0.71 6.48
C TYR A 90 9.35 0.39 5.20
N VAL A 91 9.48 1.22 4.17
CA VAL A 91 8.71 1.13 2.92
C VAL A 91 9.59 0.64 1.77
N ILE A 92 9.11 -0.41 1.08
CA ILE A 92 9.64 -0.87 -0.19
C ILE A 92 8.61 -0.56 -1.28
N ALA A 93 9.01 0.15 -2.33
CA ALA A 93 8.11 0.48 -3.45
C ALA A 93 8.75 0.17 -4.80
N ALA A 94 7.92 -0.20 -5.77
CA ALA A 94 8.32 -0.35 -7.16
C ALA A 94 8.70 1.01 -7.76
N PHE A 95 9.85 1.06 -8.42
CA PHE A 95 10.35 2.25 -9.09
C PHE A 95 10.53 1.99 -10.58
N HIS A 96 10.23 3.04 -11.33
CA HIS A 96 10.29 3.17 -12.76
C HIS A 96 11.04 4.47 -13.07
N ASP A 97 12.33 4.39 -13.40
CA ASP A 97 13.16 5.54 -13.75
C ASP A 97 13.41 5.61 -15.26
N TRP A 98 13.66 4.48 -15.92
CA TRP A 98 13.96 4.44 -17.35
C TRP A 98 12.78 4.95 -18.19
N VAL A 99 11.55 4.51 -17.90
CA VAL A 99 10.35 4.99 -18.63
C VAL A 99 10.16 6.50 -18.46
N GLU A 100 10.42 7.05 -17.27
CA GLU A 100 10.29 8.49 -17.01
C GLU A 100 11.39 9.30 -17.72
N GLU A 101 12.61 8.76 -17.80
CA GLU A 101 13.71 9.35 -18.57
C GLU A 101 13.39 9.37 -20.07
N GLN A 102 12.91 8.26 -20.64
CA GLN A 102 12.52 8.21 -22.06
C GLN A 102 11.37 9.17 -22.36
N TYR A 103 10.37 9.25 -21.49
CA TYR A 103 9.29 10.23 -21.61
C TYR A 103 9.83 11.67 -21.68
N ALA A 104 10.79 12.01 -20.81
CA ALA A 104 11.38 13.34 -20.79
C ALA A 104 12.19 13.64 -22.07
N MET A 105 12.89 12.65 -22.62
CA MET A 105 13.61 12.78 -23.89
C MET A 105 12.65 13.01 -25.06
N ASP A 106 11.61 12.19 -25.17
CA ASP A 106 10.56 12.30 -26.19
C ASP A 106 9.87 13.67 -26.15
N VAL A 107 9.47 14.12 -24.96
CA VAL A 107 8.83 15.44 -24.79
C VAL A 107 9.79 16.57 -25.14
N ALA A 108 11.07 16.45 -24.81
CA ALA A 108 12.07 17.45 -25.19
C ALA A 108 12.30 17.51 -26.71
N GLU A 109 12.24 16.37 -27.40
CA GLU A 109 12.46 16.29 -28.86
C GLU A 109 11.21 16.65 -29.67
N TRP A 110 10.04 16.12 -29.28
CA TRP A 110 8.82 16.14 -30.08
C TRP A 110 7.65 16.92 -29.43
N GLY A 111 7.77 17.29 -28.15
CA GLY A 111 6.71 17.96 -27.40
C GLY A 111 5.64 17.02 -26.84
N TYR A 112 5.76 15.72 -27.06
CA TYR A 112 4.90 14.65 -26.52
C TYR A 112 5.66 13.31 -26.53
N SER A 113 5.18 12.32 -25.77
CA SER A 113 5.61 10.92 -25.88
C SER A 113 4.39 10.05 -26.12
N GLU A 114 4.45 9.18 -27.13
CA GLU A 114 3.39 8.21 -27.43
C GLU A 114 3.62 6.89 -26.69
N ASP A 115 4.89 6.50 -26.55
CA ASP A 115 5.29 5.17 -26.09
C ASP A 115 5.60 5.12 -24.57
N TYR A 116 5.90 6.27 -23.96
CA TYR A 116 6.29 6.33 -22.55
C TYR A 116 5.32 7.18 -21.72
N GLY A 117 5.23 6.85 -20.44
CA GLY A 117 4.42 7.59 -19.47
C GLY A 117 5.29 8.44 -18.56
N SER A 118 4.74 9.56 -18.08
CA SER A 118 5.28 10.21 -16.89
C SER A 118 4.55 9.73 -15.64
N HIS A 119 5.19 9.86 -14.49
CA HIS A 119 4.61 9.54 -13.19
C HIS A 119 4.26 8.05 -13.04
N THR A 120 4.96 7.17 -13.76
CA THR A 120 4.86 5.72 -13.53
C THR A 120 5.22 5.42 -12.08
N THR A 121 6.27 6.08 -11.56
CA THR A 121 6.51 6.18 -10.12
C THR A 121 5.87 7.46 -9.59
N LYS A 122 4.83 7.34 -8.76
CA LYS A 122 4.14 8.50 -8.16
C LYS A 122 5.13 9.41 -7.42
N PRO A 123 5.23 10.73 -7.71
CA PRO A 123 6.27 11.60 -7.13
C PRO A 123 6.29 11.63 -5.60
N ASN A 124 5.13 11.46 -4.96
CA ASN A 124 4.99 11.46 -3.51
C ASN A 124 5.24 10.10 -2.83
N ILE A 125 5.37 8.97 -3.57
CA ILE A 125 5.93 7.74 -3.00
C ILE A 125 7.44 7.86 -2.80
N LYS A 126 8.12 8.60 -3.69
CA LYS A 126 9.58 8.74 -3.71
C LYS A 126 10.17 9.20 -2.36
N PRO A 127 9.64 10.26 -1.70
CA PRO A 127 10.19 10.72 -0.42
C PRO A 127 9.86 9.83 0.79
N VAL A 128 8.92 8.89 0.68
CA VAL A 128 8.54 7.98 1.78
C VAL A 128 9.06 6.56 1.59
N THR A 129 9.78 6.28 0.50
CA THR A 129 10.34 4.96 0.20
C THR A 129 11.75 4.82 0.79
N ASP A 130 11.97 3.80 1.61
CA ASP A 130 13.28 3.47 2.17
C ASP A 130 14.11 2.59 1.24
N LEU A 131 13.44 1.68 0.52
CA LEU A 131 14.07 0.82 -0.49
C LEU A 131 13.33 0.92 -1.83
N GLN A 132 14.01 1.52 -2.80
CA GLN A 132 13.54 1.58 -4.17
C GLN A 132 13.76 0.24 -4.86
N TRP A 133 12.69 -0.35 -5.37
CA TRP A 133 12.75 -1.63 -6.08
C TRP A 133 12.58 -1.43 -7.58
N HIS A 134 13.69 -1.40 -8.30
CA HIS A 134 13.68 -1.14 -9.72
C HIS A 134 13.45 -2.42 -10.52
N ARG A 135 12.44 -2.40 -11.39
CA ARG A 135 12.11 -3.52 -12.28
C ARG A 135 12.85 -3.36 -13.61
N THR A 136 12.89 -4.42 -14.42
CA THR A 136 13.34 -4.25 -15.81
C THR A 136 12.25 -3.53 -16.60
N GLU A 137 12.60 -2.38 -17.16
CA GLU A 137 11.70 -1.51 -17.92
C GLU A 137 12.05 -1.49 -19.40
N SER A 138 13.34 -1.47 -19.71
CA SER A 138 13.83 -1.36 -21.07
C SER A 138 13.55 -2.62 -21.88
N PRO A 139 12.92 -2.52 -23.07
CA PRO A 139 12.66 -3.68 -23.91
C PRO A 139 13.94 -4.32 -24.48
N ASN A 140 15.07 -3.61 -24.42
CA ASN A 140 16.33 -4.00 -25.05
C ASN A 140 17.50 -4.10 -24.07
N ASN A 141 17.25 -4.14 -22.76
CA ASN A 141 18.27 -4.09 -21.71
C ASN A 141 19.21 -2.88 -21.86
N ASP A 142 18.63 -1.69 -22.01
CA ASP A 142 19.40 -0.45 -22.01
C ASP A 142 20.24 -0.35 -20.73
N PRO A 143 21.56 -0.11 -20.82
CA PRO A 143 22.42 0.02 -19.64
C PRO A 143 22.09 1.21 -18.73
N THR A 144 21.22 2.14 -19.13
CA THR A 144 20.73 3.21 -18.25
C THR A 144 19.54 2.79 -17.39
N ASP A 145 18.92 1.64 -17.66
CA ASP A 145 17.82 1.09 -16.86
C ASP A 145 18.36 0.60 -15.50
N SER A 146 17.89 1.22 -14.41
CA SER A 146 18.21 0.76 -13.07
C SER A 146 17.48 -0.55 -12.83
N ILE A 147 18.18 -1.63 -12.45
CA ILE A 147 17.54 -2.93 -12.22
C ILE A 147 18.01 -3.50 -10.88
N SER A 148 17.06 -3.71 -9.95
CA SER A 148 17.35 -4.38 -8.69
C SER A 148 17.68 -5.85 -8.91
N VAL A 149 18.61 -6.39 -8.11
CA VAL A 149 18.82 -7.84 -8.04
C VAL A 149 17.52 -8.50 -7.59
N TYR A 150 17.07 -9.56 -8.26
CA TYR A 150 15.75 -10.16 -8.03
C TYR A 150 14.56 -9.24 -8.38
N ASN A 151 14.68 -8.46 -9.45
CA ASN A 151 13.67 -7.51 -9.96
C ASN A 151 12.21 -8.02 -10.05
N ALA A 152 11.94 -9.33 -9.95
CA ALA A 152 10.61 -9.89 -9.93
C ALA A 152 9.92 -9.88 -8.54
N LEU A 153 10.56 -9.35 -7.49
CA LEU A 153 9.97 -9.30 -6.16
C LEU A 153 8.62 -8.58 -6.12
N MET A 154 8.55 -7.37 -6.67
CA MET A 154 7.32 -6.56 -6.73
C MET A 154 6.51 -6.82 -8.01
N ASP A 155 6.76 -7.94 -8.68
CA ASP A 155 6.19 -8.29 -9.97
C ASP A 155 4.84 -8.99 -9.80
N THR A 156 3.83 -8.18 -9.51
CA THR A 156 2.46 -8.62 -9.28
C THR A 156 1.73 -8.73 -10.62
N TRP A 157 1.45 -9.96 -11.03
CA TRP A 157 0.77 -10.24 -12.30
C TRP A 157 -0.70 -10.58 -12.05
N GLY A 158 -1.50 -9.51 -11.95
CA GLY A 158 -2.94 -9.59 -12.12
C GLY A 158 -3.74 -9.30 -10.87
N GLY A 159 -3.63 -8.06 -10.38
CA GLY A 159 -4.67 -7.43 -9.58
C GLY A 159 -4.77 -7.92 -8.14
N GLY A 160 -3.65 -8.20 -7.48
CA GLY A 160 -3.71 -8.48 -6.04
C GLY A 160 -4.04 -9.93 -5.69
N ARG A 161 -3.54 -10.87 -6.48
CA ARG A 161 -3.59 -12.32 -6.19
C ARG A 161 -2.28 -12.87 -5.64
N ASP A 162 -1.21 -12.10 -5.81
CA ASP A 162 0.08 -12.37 -5.23
C ASP A 162 0.01 -12.30 -3.72
N VAL A 163 0.97 -12.95 -3.07
CA VAL A 163 1.05 -13.01 -1.62
C VAL A 163 2.40 -12.51 -1.18
N TYR A 164 2.39 -11.64 -0.17
CA TYR A 164 3.58 -11.07 0.45
C TYR A 164 3.82 -11.71 1.80
N TYR A 165 5.07 -12.05 2.11
CA TYR A 165 5.44 -12.67 3.36
C TYR A 165 6.69 -12.07 3.97
N LEU A 166 6.71 -12.12 5.29
CA LEU A 166 7.88 -11.82 6.08
C LEU A 166 8.36 -13.09 6.77
N ARG A 167 9.64 -13.40 6.64
CA ARG A 167 10.30 -14.53 7.29
C ARG A 167 11.42 -14.04 8.19
N HIS A 168 11.45 -14.47 9.43
CA HIS A 168 12.52 -14.17 10.38
C HIS A 168 13.59 -15.27 10.34
N HIS A 169 14.85 -14.86 10.33
CA HIS A 169 16.06 -15.68 10.40
C HIS A 169 16.76 -15.47 11.74
N PRO A 170 16.22 -16.02 12.85
CA PRO A 170 16.81 -15.87 14.16
C PRO A 170 18.24 -16.44 14.21
N PRO A 171 19.19 -15.76 14.89
CA PRO A 171 20.55 -16.27 15.03
C PRO A 171 20.60 -17.67 15.64
N GLY A 172 21.19 -18.62 14.89
CA GLY A 172 21.41 -19.99 15.38
C GLY A 172 20.17 -20.90 15.42
N ALA A 173 19.07 -20.48 14.79
CA ALA A 173 17.85 -21.28 14.65
C ALA A 173 17.36 -21.31 13.19
N ASP A 174 16.39 -22.19 12.92
CA ASP A 174 15.77 -22.26 11.61
C ASP A 174 14.88 -21.03 11.35
N SER A 175 14.80 -20.62 10.09
CA SER A 175 13.96 -19.51 9.68
C SER A 175 12.47 -19.86 9.77
N CYS A 176 11.61 -18.89 10.05
CA CYS A 176 10.17 -19.09 10.08
C CYS A 176 9.41 -17.91 9.50
N VAL A 177 8.29 -18.17 8.82
CA VAL A 177 7.36 -17.10 8.44
C VAL A 177 6.78 -16.50 9.71
N VAL A 178 6.72 -15.18 9.74
CA VAL A 178 6.22 -14.41 10.89
C VAL A 178 4.99 -13.58 10.53
N ASP A 179 4.78 -13.28 9.25
CA ASP A 179 3.63 -12.52 8.78
C ASP A 179 3.33 -12.73 7.30
N GLN A 180 2.08 -12.44 6.89
CA GLN A 180 1.63 -12.55 5.51
C GLN A 180 0.40 -11.71 5.17
N VAL A 181 0.25 -11.39 3.88
CA VAL A 181 -0.98 -10.81 3.31
C VAL A 181 -1.23 -11.35 1.91
N GLY A 182 -2.47 -11.75 1.64
CA GLY A 182 -2.92 -12.31 0.35
C GLY A 182 -3.03 -13.84 0.32
N GLY A 183 -2.46 -14.56 1.29
CA GLY A 183 -2.31 -16.02 1.24
C GLY A 183 -3.48 -16.75 1.86
N VAL A 184 -4.24 -17.46 1.04
CA VAL A 184 -5.40 -18.27 1.46
C VAL A 184 -5.15 -19.76 1.24
N PHE A 185 -4.43 -20.14 0.18
CA PHE A 185 -3.96 -21.51 -0.07
C PHE A 185 -5.04 -22.59 -0.01
N THR A 186 -6.16 -22.36 -0.70
CA THR A 186 -7.35 -23.23 -0.66
C THR A 186 -7.59 -24.04 -1.93
N ASP A 187 -6.77 -23.85 -2.98
CA ASP A 187 -6.88 -24.68 -4.18
C ASP A 187 -6.44 -26.13 -3.87
N ALA A 188 -6.90 -27.08 -4.71
CA ALA A 188 -6.74 -28.51 -4.44
C ALA A 188 -5.28 -28.99 -4.38
N ASP A 189 -4.37 -28.24 -5.00
CA ASP A 189 -2.92 -28.46 -4.99
C ASP A 189 -2.20 -27.66 -3.88
N GLY A 190 -2.96 -27.00 -2.99
CA GLY A 190 -2.42 -26.17 -1.91
C GLY A 190 -1.87 -24.83 -2.38
N SER A 191 -2.10 -24.43 -3.64
CA SER A 191 -1.74 -23.11 -4.16
C SER A 191 -2.74 -22.03 -3.73
N ASN A 192 -2.34 -20.77 -3.87
CA ASN A 192 -3.24 -19.65 -3.62
C ASN A 192 -4.31 -19.58 -4.73
N PRO A 193 -5.59 -19.32 -4.41
CA PRO A 193 -6.65 -19.32 -5.41
C PRO A 193 -6.33 -18.43 -6.60
N ASN A 194 -6.32 -19.02 -7.79
CA ASN A 194 -6.03 -18.27 -9.02
C ASN A 194 -7.23 -17.44 -9.52
N ASN A 195 -8.45 -17.75 -9.03
CA ASN A 195 -9.70 -17.14 -9.47
C ASN A 195 -10.02 -15.82 -8.76
N GLY A 196 -9.25 -14.78 -9.08
CA GLY A 196 -9.61 -13.39 -8.80
C GLY A 196 -9.21 -12.88 -7.42
N TYR A 197 -9.67 -11.67 -7.11
CA TYR A 197 -9.27 -10.87 -5.95
C TYR A 197 -9.98 -11.36 -4.69
N HIS A 198 -9.42 -11.06 -3.52
CA HIS A 198 -10.03 -11.44 -2.24
C HIS A 198 -10.84 -10.30 -1.64
N ASP A 199 -12.02 -10.63 -1.12
CA ASP A 199 -12.82 -9.72 -0.30
C ASP A 199 -12.14 -9.51 1.06
N VAL A 200 -12.16 -8.29 1.57
CA VAL A 200 -11.57 -7.91 2.86
C VAL A 200 -12.50 -6.92 3.56
N ALA A 201 -12.82 -7.15 4.82
CA ALA A 201 -13.67 -6.29 5.65
C ALA A 201 -15.00 -5.88 4.99
N GLY A 202 -15.59 -6.77 4.18
CA GLY A 202 -16.84 -6.51 3.45
C GLY A 202 -16.66 -5.71 2.16
N PHE A 203 -15.44 -5.28 1.84
CA PHE A 203 -15.10 -4.68 0.55
C PHE A 203 -14.83 -5.80 -0.47
N SER A 204 -15.69 -5.88 -1.47
CA SER A 204 -15.58 -6.87 -2.55
C SER A 204 -14.28 -6.67 -3.31
N GLN A 205 -13.54 -7.76 -3.52
CA GLN A 205 -12.35 -7.78 -4.37
C GLN A 205 -11.25 -6.78 -3.94
N ALA A 206 -11.17 -6.50 -2.63
CA ALA A 206 -10.31 -5.49 -2.04
C ALA A 206 -8.83 -5.60 -2.44
N THR A 207 -8.28 -6.82 -2.55
CA THR A 207 -6.86 -6.98 -2.89
C THR A 207 -6.49 -6.40 -4.26
N GLY A 208 -7.47 -6.26 -5.17
CA GLY A 208 -7.28 -5.66 -6.49
C GLY A 208 -7.84 -4.26 -6.66
N TYR A 209 -8.57 -3.71 -5.68
CA TYR A 209 -9.27 -2.42 -5.80
C TYR A 209 -9.07 -1.48 -4.61
N ALA A 210 -8.26 -1.88 -3.64
CA ALA A 210 -7.97 -1.09 -2.46
C ALA A 210 -6.50 -1.23 -2.04
N VAL A 211 -5.99 -0.18 -1.41
CA VAL A 211 -4.83 -0.28 -0.52
C VAL A 211 -5.30 -0.99 0.75
N LEU A 212 -4.54 -1.96 1.23
CA LEU A 212 -4.86 -2.63 2.49
C LEU A 212 -3.94 -2.07 3.58
N VAL A 213 -4.52 -1.33 4.52
CA VAL A 213 -3.82 -0.87 5.72
C VAL A 213 -4.20 -1.81 6.85
N ARG A 214 -3.24 -2.33 7.61
CA ARG A 214 -3.53 -3.15 8.79
C ARG A 214 -4.08 -2.27 9.89
N ARG A 215 -4.93 -2.80 10.77
CA ARG A 215 -5.37 -2.06 11.97
C ARG A 215 -4.20 -1.88 12.93
N PHE A 216 -4.16 -0.73 13.58
CA PHE A 216 -3.07 -0.40 14.51
C PHE A 216 -3.06 -1.33 15.73
N ASP A 217 -4.18 -1.90 16.16
CA ASP A 217 -4.26 -2.80 17.30
C ASP A 217 -3.60 -4.18 17.04
N VAL A 218 -3.26 -4.49 15.79
CA VAL A 218 -2.54 -5.71 15.40
C VAL A 218 -1.04 -5.56 15.68
N LYS A 219 -0.62 -6.07 16.84
CA LYS A 219 0.79 -5.94 17.30
C LYS A 219 1.71 -7.10 16.90
N GLN A 220 1.17 -8.14 16.27
CA GLN A 220 1.93 -9.31 15.86
C GLN A 220 1.52 -9.76 14.47
N GLY A 221 2.50 -10.21 13.70
CA GLY A 221 2.30 -10.81 12.40
C GLY A 221 1.48 -12.10 12.50
N ASN A 222 0.74 -12.38 11.43
CA ASN A 222 -0.18 -13.51 11.35
C ASN A 222 0.17 -14.40 10.16
N LEU A 223 0.04 -15.72 10.35
CA LEU A 223 0.26 -16.70 9.29
C LEU A 223 -0.99 -16.93 8.44
N THR A 224 -2.13 -16.42 8.88
CA THR A 224 -3.40 -16.42 8.16
C THR A 224 -3.76 -15.02 7.69
N PHE A 225 -4.30 -14.90 6.48
CA PHE A 225 -4.82 -13.65 5.98
C PHE A 225 -6.21 -13.42 6.61
N VAL A 226 -6.26 -12.70 7.72
CA VAL A 226 -7.49 -12.45 8.50
C VAL A 226 -8.31 -11.34 7.84
N ARG A 227 -9.07 -11.74 6.82
CA ARG A 227 -9.83 -10.80 5.96
C ARG A 227 -11.14 -10.32 6.56
N GLY A 228 -11.78 -11.11 7.42
CA GLY A 228 -13.11 -10.83 7.97
C GLY A 228 -14.23 -10.66 6.92
N ASN A 229 -15.48 -10.59 7.37
CA ASN A 229 -16.60 -10.13 6.54
C ASN A 229 -16.91 -8.63 6.74
N ASP A 230 -16.35 -8.02 7.78
CA ASP A 230 -16.43 -6.59 8.10
C ASP A 230 -15.15 -6.15 8.85
N LEU A 231 -15.05 -4.85 9.16
CA LEU A 231 -13.90 -4.26 9.85
C LEU A 231 -13.66 -4.82 11.26
N SER A 232 -14.69 -5.32 11.94
CA SER A 232 -14.57 -5.87 13.28
C SER A 232 -13.93 -7.27 13.28
N GLU A 233 -14.12 -8.02 12.20
CA GLU A 233 -13.57 -9.37 11.98
C GLU A 233 -12.23 -9.36 11.22
N SER A 234 -11.90 -8.26 10.55
CA SER A 234 -10.70 -8.11 9.72
C SER A 234 -9.53 -7.50 10.49
N GLU A 235 -8.31 -7.95 10.20
CA GLU A 235 -7.08 -7.22 10.58
C GLU A 235 -6.77 -6.07 9.61
N TRP A 236 -7.47 -5.99 8.48
CA TRP A 236 -7.16 -5.11 7.36
C TRP A 236 -8.32 -4.15 7.06
N ILE A 237 -7.95 -2.90 6.83
CA ILE A 237 -8.78 -1.77 6.43
C ILE A 237 -8.55 -1.54 4.92
N PRO A 238 -9.54 -1.86 4.07
CA PRO A 238 -9.46 -1.57 2.65
C PRO A 238 -9.77 -0.09 2.39
N ILE A 239 -8.82 0.63 1.83
CA ILE A 239 -9.00 2.00 1.34
C ILE A 239 -9.11 1.97 -0.20
N PRO A 240 -10.26 2.31 -0.79
CA PRO A 240 -10.45 2.22 -2.23
C PRO A 240 -9.44 3.07 -3.00
N PHE A 241 -9.00 2.60 -4.17
CA PHE A 241 -8.20 3.41 -5.08
C PHE A 241 -8.94 4.69 -5.51
N LEU A 242 -8.20 5.68 -5.99
CA LEU A 242 -8.68 7.03 -6.30
C LEU A 242 -9.39 7.12 -7.67
N ARG A 243 -9.99 6.02 -8.14
CA ARG A 243 -10.70 5.96 -9.42
C ARG A 243 -12.06 5.29 -9.31
N GLU A 244 -12.99 5.78 -10.12
CA GLU A 244 -14.38 5.30 -10.23
C GLU A 244 -14.55 4.16 -11.27
N SER A 245 -13.49 3.80 -12.00
CA SER A 245 -13.53 2.75 -13.03
C SER A 245 -12.74 1.51 -12.63
N ASN A 246 -12.99 0.38 -13.32
CA ASN A 246 -12.28 -0.88 -13.10
C ASN A 246 -10.80 -0.85 -13.55
N ASP A 247 -10.28 0.30 -14.00
CA ASP A 247 -8.87 0.48 -14.35
C ASP A 247 -8.10 1.02 -13.14
N THR A 248 -7.27 0.15 -12.56
CA THR A 248 -6.44 0.47 -11.40
C THR A 248 -5.20 1.29 -11.74
N TYR A 249 -5.02 1.67 -13.01
CA TYR A 249 -3.93 2.55 -13.44
C TYR A 249 -4.24 4.01 -13.14
N GLU A 250 -3.58 4.56 -12.12
CA GLU A 250 -3.78 5.92 -11.61
C GLU A 250 -2.47 6.67 -11.35
N THR A 251 -1.60 6.77 -12.36
CA THR A 251 -0.26 7.41 -12.26
C THR A 251 -0.28 8.88 -11.82
N TRP A 252 -1.39 9.57 -12.10
CA TRP A 252 -1.59 10.97 -11.76
C TRP A 252 -2.25 11.19 -10.40
N ARG A 253 -2.65 10.12 -9.72
CA ARG A 253 -3.25 10.21 -8.39
C ARG A 253 -2.18 10.14 -7.33
N ASP A 254 -2.37 10.91 -6.28
CA ASP A 254 -1.46 10.95 -5.16
C ASP A 254 -1.47 9.65 -4.33
N VAL A 255 -0.39 9.42 -3.60
CA VAL A 255 -0.30 8.39 -2.56
C VAL A 255 -0.95 8.94 -1.29
N PHE A 256 -1.72 8.10 -0.62
CA PHE A 256 -2.32 8.43 0.66
C PHE A 256 -1.28 8.77 1.72
N TRP A 257 -1.67 9.55 2.72
CA TRP A 257 -0.82 9.87 3.85
C TRP A 257 -0.78 8.75 4.91
N THR A 258 -1.30 7.57 4.58
CA THR A 258 -1.19 6.35 5.38
C THR A 258 0.21 5.73 5.26
N VAL A 259 0.86 5.87 4.10
CA VAL A 259 2.21 5.34 3.84
C VAL A 259 3.28 6.12 4.61
N GLY A 260 4.22 5.37 5.18
CA GLY A 260 5.42 5.85 5.88
C GLY A 260 5.18 6.09 7.37
N SER A 261 3.97 5.83 7.88
CA SER A 261 3.66 6.02 9.30
C SER A 261 2.39 5.28 9.69
N HIS A 262 2.56 4.18 10.41
CA HIS A 262 1.47 3.36 10.91
C HIS A 262 1.12 3.73 12.36
N GLY A 263 0.06 4.52 12.54
CA GLY A 263 -0.40 5.04 13.83
C GLY A 263 -1.87 4.78 14.11
N ASN A 264 -2.33 5.18 15.32
CA ASN A 264 -3.74 5.17 15.70
C ASN A 264 -4.38 6.53 15.40
N THR A 265 -4.69 6.79 14.13
CA THR A 265 -5.25 8.08 13.70
C THR A 265 -6.77 8.02 13.69
N ASN A 266 -7.41 8.93 14.42
CA ASN A 266 -8.85 9.18 14.34
C ASN A 266 -9.11 10.45 13.53
N LEU A 267 -10.31 10.59 12.95
CA LEU A 267 -10.71 11.78 12.21
C LEU A 267 -11.41 12.78 13.14
N ASP A 268 -10.71 13.83 13.55
CA ASP A 268 -11.20 14.86 14.46
C ASP A 268 -10.60 16.25 14.19
N GLU A 269 -11.03 17.25 14.97
CA GLU A 269 -10.59 18.66 14.88
C GLU A 269 -9.07 18.85 15.00
N ALA A 270 -8.34 17.87 15.55
CA ALA A 270 -6.88 17.92 15.69
C ALA A 270 -6.15 17.22 14.54
N THR A 271 -6.80 16.31 13.80
CA THR A 271 -6.16 15.55 12.71
C THR A 271 -6.45 16.10 11.32
N LEU A 272 -7.64 16.67 11.08
CA LEU A 272 -7.94 17.37 9.83
C LEU A 272 -7.97 18.88 10.08
N THR A 273 -6.82 19.52 9.87
CA THR A 273 -6.63 20.96 10.06
C THR A 273 -6.25 21.66 8.75
N SER A 274 -6.61 22.93 8.62
CA SER A 274 -6.21 23.77 7.51
C SER A 274 -6.11 25.22 7.96
N SER A 275 -5.15 25.96 7.39
CA SER A 275 -5.06 27.41 7.54
C SER A 275 -5.89 28.19 6.52
N SER A 276 -6.46 27.51 5.52
CA SER A 276 -7.11 28.14 4.36
C SER A 276 -8.53 27.63 4.07
N VAL A 277 -8.84 26.40 4.46
CA VAL A 277 -10.18 25.81 4.36
C VAL A 277 -10.87 25.97 5.71
N ASP A 278 -12.10 26.50 5.69
CA ASP A 278 -12.95 26.54 6.89
C ASP A 278 -13.70 25.21 7.00
N ILE A 279 -13.60 24.56 8.16
CA ILE A 279 -14.05 23.18 8.40
C ILE A 279 -15.19 23.21 9.41
N ASP A 280 -16.41 23.03 8.92
CA ASP A 280 -17.60 22.89 9.77
C ASP A 280 -17.79 21.41 10.12
N TRP A 281 -17.24 20.99 11.25
CA TRP A 281 -17.37 19.63 11.78
C TRP A 281 -18.80 19.24 12.15
N ALA A 282 -19.67 20.19 12.49
CA ALA A 282 -21.03 19.89 12.89
C ALA A 282 -21.91 19.53 11.69
N ASN A 283 -21.68 20.19 10.55
CA ASN A 283 -22.44 19.99 9.32
C ASN A 283 -21.68 19.20 8.24
N HIS A 284 -20.42 18.85 8.49
CA HIS A 284 -19.50 18.24 7.54
C HIS A 284 -19.37 19.04 6.24
N ILE A 285 -19.16 20.36 6.37
CA ILE A 285 -18.98 21.28 5.24
C ILE A 285 -17.54 21.80 5.23
N LEU A 286 -16.92 21.78 4.04
CA LEU A 286 -15.64 22.42 3.77
C LEU A 286 -15.88 23.65 2.91
N THR A 287 -15.62 24.83 3.45
CA THR A 287 -15.61 26.06 2.65
C THR A 287 -14.21 26.27 2.09
N VAL A 288 -14.06 25.98 0.80
CA VAL A 288 -12.77 25.93 0.09
C VAL A 288 -12.54 27.25 -0.66
N PRO A 289 -11.36 27.90 -0.53
CA PRO A 289 -11.05 29.12 -1.27
C PRO A 289 -11.22 28.98 -2.78
N PHE A 290 -11.68 30.05 -3.42
CA PHE A 290 -11.83 30.09 -4.88
C PHE A 290 -10.50 29.79 -5.59
N GLY A 291 -10.53 28.92 -6.59
CA GLY A 291 -9.36 28.59 -7.42
C GLY A 291 -8.50 27.44 -6.91
N VAL A 292 -8.79 26.86 -5.74
CA VAL A 292 -8.19 25.58 -5.32
C VAL A 292 -8.55 24.51 -6.34
N ARG A 293 -7.55 23.71 -6.75
CA ARG A 293 -7.74 22.65 -7.74
C ARG A 293 -8.46 21.44 -7.12
N ASN A 294 -9.28 20.77 -7.93
CA ASN A 294 -10.04 19.58 -7.53
C ASN A 294 -9.15 18.32 -7.44
N ASP A 295 -9.77 17.15 -7.28
CA ASP A 295 -9.09 15.87 -7.08
C ASP A 295 -8.15 15.90 -5.87
N ASP A 296 -6.96 15.31 -5.98
CA ASP A 296 -5.97 15.25 -4.91
C ASP A 296 -5.43 16.63 -4.55
N SER A 297 -5.52 17.61 -5.45
CA SER A 297 -4.99 18.94 -5.17
C SER A 297 -5.66 19.62 -3.97
N LEU A 298 -6.91 19.26 -3.67
CA LEU A 298 -7.60 19.76 -2.48
C LEU A 298 -6.92 19.32 -1.18
N ILE A 299 -6.32 18.11 -1.14
CA ILE A 299 -5.72 17.60 0.09
C ILE A 299 -4.53 18.47 0.54
N TYR A 300 -3.81 19.09 -0.40
CA TYR A 300 -2.70 19.99 -0.10
C TYR A 300 -3.13 21.35 0.48
N ALA A 301 -4.43 21.64 0.54
CA ALA A 301 -4.93 22.77 1.30
C ALA A 301 -5.01 22.48 2.81
N PHE A 302 -4.88 21.22 3.23
CA PHE A 302 -4.84 20.78 4.62
C PHE A 302 -3.40 20.56 5.09
N ASP A 303 -3.21 20.60 6.40
CA ASP A 303 -1.93 20.21 7.00
C ASP A 303 -1.75 18.69 6.88
N ARG A 304 -0.54 18.24 6.55
CA ARG A 304 -0.27 16.81 6.36
C ARG A 304 -0.34 16.06 7.69
N THR A 305 -1.30 15.15 7.80
CA THR A 305 -1.47 14.26 8.97
C THR A 305 -1.32 12.79 8.55
N PRO A 306 -0.38 12.05 9.16
CA PRO A 306 -0.26 10.61 8.93
C PRO A 306 -1.52 9.82 9.23
N GLY A 307 -1.78 8.77 8.46
CA GLY A 307 -2.95 7.92 8.60
C GLY A 307 -4.21 8.45 7.91
N LEU A 308 -4.11 9.53 7.12
CA LEU A 308 -5.23 10.02 6.32
C LEU A 308 -5.18 9.52 4.87
N ALA A 309 -6.34 9.14 4.36
CA ALA A 309 -6.58 8.90 2.94
C ALA A 309 -7.85 9.64 2.49
N TRP A 310 -8.09 9.71 1.19
CA TRP A 310 -9.22 10.48 0.66
C TRP A 310 -9.79 9.90 -0.62
N HIS A 311 -10.97 10.40 -1.01
CA HIS A 311 -11.56 10.15 -2.33
C HIS A 311 -12.40 11.38 -2.70
N TYR A 312 -12.05 12.03 -3.82
CA TYR A 312 -12.80 13.18 -4.34
C TYR A 312 -13.98 12.72 -5.19
N HIS A 313 -15.14 13.30 -4.97
CA HIS A 313 -16.38 12.99 -5.67
C HIS A 313 -16.88 14.24 -6.37
N TYR A 314 -16.99 14.15 -7.68
CA TYR A 314 -17.56 15.23 -8.49
C TYR A 314 -19.07 15.36 -8.24
N ASN A 315 -19.59 16.59 -8.27
CA ASN A 315 -21.02 16.81 -8.29
C ASN A 315 -21.66 16.21 -9.55
N ASP A 316 -22.55 15.23 -9.38
CA ASP A 316 -23.31 14.55 -10.43
C ASP A 316 -24.76 15.05 -10.56
N GLY A 317 -25.15 16.05 -9.75
CA GLY A 317 -26.51 16.59 -9.66
C GLY A 317 -26.81 17.80 -10.55
N GLU A 318 -27.92 18.50 -10.25
CA GLU A 318 -28.24 19.78 -10.91
C GLU A 318 -27.11 20.80 -10.64
N ASN A 319 -26.52 21.33 -11.71
CA ASN A 319 -25.27 22.12 -11.75
C ASN A 319 -23.96 21.32 -11.87
N SER A 320 -24.00 20.00 -12.08
CA SER A 320 -22.87 19.28 -12.71
C SER A 320 -22.58 20.00 -14.03
N SER A 321 -21.48 20.77 -14.12
CA SER A 321 -21.24 21.41 -15.42
C SER A 321 -20.94 20.32 -16.43
N MET A 322 -21.61 20.39 -17.57
CA MET A 322 -21.26 19.64 -18.76
C MET A 322 -19.91 20.06 -19.38
N ASP A 323 -19.11 20.87 -18.68
CA ASP A 323 -17.87 21.45 -19.20
C ASP A 323 -16.66 20.79 -18.54
N SER A 324 -16.06 19.85 -19.26
CA SER A 324 -14.85 19.10 -18.88
C SER A 324 -13.59 19.99 -18.73
N ALA A 325 -13.69 21.30 -18.93
CA ALA A 325 -12.57 22.23 -18.92
C ALA A 325 -12.24 22.84 -17.54
N TYR A 326 -13.02 22.58 -16.50
CA TYR A 326 -12.77 23.16 -15.17
C TYR A 326 -11.95 22.22 -14.28
N VAL A 327 -10.84 22.75 -13.76
CA VAL A 327 -9.86 22.03 -12.92
C VAL A 327 -9.88 22.49 -11.46
N SER A 328 -10.90 23.26 -11.05
CA SER A 328 -11.06 23.79 -9.69
C SER A 328 -12.20 23.11 -8.94
N VAL A 329 -12.10 23.08 -7.62
CA VAL A 329 -13.15 22.67 -6.69
C VAL A 329 -14.43 23.48 -6.90
N ARG A 330 -15.59 22.86 -6.69
CA ARG A 330 -16.90 23.50 -6.86
C ARG A 330 -17.85 23.21 -5.72
N THR A 331 -18.75 24.17 -5.50
CA THR A 331 -19.94 23.95 -4.68
C THR A 331 -20.74 22.78 -5.24
N GLY A 332 -21.04 21.80 -4.40
CA GLY A 332 -21.70 20.55 -4.83
C GLY A 332 -20.78 19.34 -4.83
N ASP A 333 -19.47 19.55 -5.02
CA ASP A 333 -18.50 18.46 -4.94
C ASP A 333 -18.42 17.94 -3.50
N SER A 334 -17.81 16.78 -3.31
CA SER A 334 -17.55 16.25 -1.97
C SER A 334 -16.22 15.52 -1.92
N ILE A 335 -15.68 15.39 -0.71
CA ILE A 335 -14.48 14.57 -0.47
C ILE A 335 -14.78 13.64 0.70
N THR A 336 -14.53 12.34 0.50
CA THR A 336 -14.51 11.38 1.61
C THR A 336 -13.12 11.37 2.18
N ILE A 337 -12.99 11.57 3.48
CA ILE A 337 -11.73 11.44 4.21
C ILE A 337 -11.82 10.18 5.06
N TYR A 338 -10.77 9.39 5.01
CA TYR A 338 -10.57 8.18 5.80
C TYR A 338 -9.45 8.46 6.80
N ALA A 339 -9.63 8.07 8.06
CA ALA A 339 -8.54 7.99 9.02
C ALA A 339 -8.38 6.54 9.49
N VAL A 340 -7.15 6.03 9.41
CA VAL A 340 -6.83 4.63 9.76
C VAL A 340 -6.15 4.56 11.12
N GLY A 341 -6.67 3.68 11.98
CA GLY A 341 -6.13 3.42 13.31
C GLY A 341 -6.49 2.02 13.79
N ASP A 342 -6.93 1.91 15.05
CA ASP A 342 -7.50 0.66 15.56
C ASP A 342 -8.81 0.31 14.83
N ASP A 343 -9.51 1.33 14.34
CA ASP A 343 -10.69 1.28 13.48
C ASP A 343 -10.54 2.21 12.27
N LEU A 344 -11.63 2.42 11.53
CA LEU A 344 -11.68 3.27 10.35
C LEU A 344 -12.75 4.34 10.56
N ASP A 345 -12.32 5.59 10.65
CA ASP A 345 -13.23 6.74 10.55
C ASP A 345 -13.44 7.11 9.09
N VAL A 346 -14.70 7.30 8.70
CA VAL A 346 -15.08 7.72 7.35
C VAL A 346 -16.07 8.87 7.42
N ILE A 347 -15.68 10.04 6.94
CA ILE A 347 -16.58 11.20 6.84
C ILE A 347 -16.58 11.70 5.40
N LYS A 348 -17.78 11.82 4.83
CA LYS A 348 -18.00 12.48 3.54
C LYS A 348 -18.34 13.95 3.79
N TRP A 349 -17.47 14.82 3.32
CA TRP A 349 -17.57 16.26 3.45
C TRP A 349 -18.20 16.89 2.21
N HIS A 350 -19.21 17.73 2.40
CA HIS A 350 -19.72 18.58 1.34
C HIS A 350 -18.79 19.76 1.10
N ILE A 351 -18.55 20.11 -0.15
CA ILE A 351 -17.68 21.23 -0.49
C ILE A 351 -18.52 22.43 -0.94
N GLU A 352 -18.24 23.59 -0.34
CA GLU A 352 -18.71 24.89 -0.77
C GLU A 352 -17.51 25.71 -1.27
N ALA A 353 -17.50 26.05 -2.56
CA ALA A 353 -16.46 26.94 -3.09
C ALA A 353 -16.78 28.38 -2.66
N ALA A 354 -15.83 29.03 -1.99
CA ALA A 354 -15.91 30.44 -1.64
C ALA A 354 -15.99 31.31 -2.90
N PRO A 355 -16.61 32.50 -2.82
CA PRO A 355 -16.63 33.43 -3.95
C PRO A 355 -15.21 33.93 -4.28
N PRO A 356 -14.94 34.33 -5.53
CA PRO A 356 -13.66 34.93 -5.92
C PRO A 356 -13.34 36.15 -5.05
N THR A 357 -12.14 36.20 -4.48
CA THR A 357 -11.63 37.40 -3.81
C THR A 357 -11.05 38.36 -4.84
N ALA A 358 -11.46 39.64 -4.77
CA ALA A 358 -11.07 40.69 -5.71
C ALA A 358 -9.65 41.25 -5.48
#